data_AF-A0A3C1EJF8-F1
#
_entry.id   AF-A0A3C1EJF8-F1
#
_cell.length_a   1.000
_cell.length_b   1.000
_cell.length_c   1.000
_cell.angle_alpha   90.00
_cell.angle_beta   90.00
_cell.angle_gamma   90.00
#
_symmetry.space_group_name_H-M   'P 1'
#
loop_
_entity.id
_entity.type
_entity.pdbx_description
1 polymer ?
#
loop_
_entity_poly.entity_id
_entity_poly.type
_entity_poly.pdbx_seq_one_letter_code
_entity_poly.pdbx_strand_id
1 'polypeptide(L)'
;MTPFEVKDCALLGRMSGLPPAFNLRELRERIAVCGENVLFHHFCETTLRGTFDNPDYRNDFAVWSKLYLGDRVVAERLGILDPYSFPSLGELRAATLDVLDERLGESTMIPWARPGDEFFFLESTTIVFDAGIRFTQPSRLAAFIRKMTNGSVYYHFLEARRRPPLGVDDFTAWLKEDEEANRPYIQALASVDFYFHTLPHLRHELGRVLTEAKVSK
;
A
#
# COMPACT_ATOMS: atom_id res chain seq x y z
N MET A 1 1.71 28.44 -10.10
CA MET A 1 1.87 27.01 -9.79
C MET A 1 3.32 26.74 -9.46
N THR A 2 3.54 26.11 -8.32
CA THR A 2 4.84 25.57 -7.92
C THR A 2 5.20 24.43 -8.88
N PRO A 3 6.45 24.25 -9.32
CA PRO A 3 6.82 23.06 -10.09
C PRO A 3 6.56 21.79 -9.28
N PHE A 4 5.93 20.79 -9.89
CA PHE A 4 5.89 19.45 -9.32
C PHE A 4 7.29 18.85 -9.36
N GLU A 5 7.78 18.40 -8.20
CA GLU A 5 9.06 17.71 -8.10
C GLU A 5 8.83 16.20 -8.01
N VAL A 6 9.34 15.46 -8.99
CA VAL A 6 9.29 14.00 -8.92
C VAL A 6 10.34 13.52 -7.94
N LYS A 7 9.89 12.82 -6.91
CA LYS A 7 10.67 12.02 -6.00
C LYS A 7 10.57 10.56 -6.40
N ASP A 8 11.58 9.81 -6.01
CA ASP A 8 11.60 8.37 -6.10
C ASP A 8 11.97 7.82 -4.72
N CYS A 9 11.65 6.55 -4.48
CA CYS A 9 11.88 5.92 -3.20
C CYS A 9 12.36 4.48 -3.32
N ALA A 10 13.12 4.06 -2.31
CA ALA A 10 13.49 2.67 -2.07
C ALA A 10 13.20 2.30 -0.61
N LEU A 11 12.94 1.02 -0.37
CA LEU A 11 12.69 0.49 0.98
C LEU A 11 13.95 -0.17 1.51
N LEU A 12 14.39 0.25 2.70
CA LEU A 12 15.40 -0.47 3.48
C LEU A 12 14.71 -1.30 4.55
N GLY A 13 14.48 -2.57 4.23
CA GLY A 13 13.84 -3.54 5.12
C GLY A 13 14.78 -4.03 6.22
N ARG A 14 14.24 -4.25 7.42
CA ARG A 14 14.93 -4.86 8.56
C ARG A 14 13.97 -5.71 9.39
N MET A 15 14.54 -6.56 10.23
CA MET A 15 13.78 -7.28 11.26
C MET A 15 13.24 -6.28 12.29
N SER A 16 11.97 -6.44 12.68
CA SER A 16 11.36 -5.63 13.74
C SER A 16 11.91 -5.94 15.15
N GLY A 17 12.59 -7.09 15.30
CA GLY A 17 13.04 -7.61 16.58
C GLY A 17 11.98 -8.40 17.34
N LEU A 18 10.74 -8.47 16.84
CA LEU A 18 9.72 -9.34 17.41
C LEU A 18 10.04 -10.81 17.13
N PRO A 19 9.75 -11.72 18.09
CA PRO A 19 9.79 -13.15 17.83
C PRO A 19 8.87 -13.51 16.66
N PRO A 20 9.28 -14.45 15.79
CA PRO A 20 8.41 -14.94 14.74
C PRO A 20 7.15 -15.59 15.33
N ALA A 21 6.09 -15.66 14.52
CA ALA A 21 4.85 -16.35 14.88
C ALA A 21 4.73 -17.69 14.15
N PHE A 22 4.41 -18.73 14.90
CA PHE A 22 4.18 -20.08 14.39
C PHE A 22 2.71 -20.39 14.18
N ASN A 23 1.81 -19.59 14.75
CA ASN A 23 0.37 -19.83 14.69
C ASN A 23 -0.41 -18.51 14.82
N LEU A 24 -1.74 -18.59 14.65
CA LEU A 24 -2.62 -17.43 14.66
C LEU A 24 -2.65 -16.67 16.00
N ARG A 25 -2.50 -17.39 17.12
CA ARG A 25 -2.47 -16.78 18.47
C ARG A 25 -1.24 -15.91 18.63
N GLU A 26 -0.08 -16.45 18.24
CA GLU A 26 1.16 -15.69 18.27
C GLU A 26 1.09 -14.51 17.30
N LEU A 27 0.61 -14.71 16.08
CA LEU A 27 0.43 -13.62 15.11
C LEU A 27 -0.36 -12.46 15.73
N ARG A 28 -1.51 -12.77 16.34
CA ARG A 28 -2.36 -11.81 17.06
C ARG A 28 -1.62 -11.11 18.18
N GLU A 29 -0.92 -11.84 19.04
CA GLU A 29 -0.14 -11.27 20.15
C GLU A 29 0.93 -10.28 19.67
N ARG A 30 1.64 -10.59 18.58
CA ARG A 30 2.68 -9.71 18.03
C ARG A 30 2.06 -8.51 17.31
N ILE A 31 0.96 -8.69 16.56
CA ILE A 31 0.22 -7.57 15.96
C ILE A 31 -0.35 -6.64 17.03
N ALA A 32 -0.67 -7.11 18.24
CA ALA A 32 -1.16 -6.23 19.29
C ALA A 32 -0.09 -5.24 19.78
N VAL A 33 1.20 -5.57 19.67
CA VAL A 33 2.29 -4.80 20.26
C VAL A 33 3.31 -4.27 19.25
N CYS A 34 3.26 -4.69 17.98
CA CYS A 34 4.25 -4.29 16.99
C CYS A 34 4.21 -2.78 16.69
N GLY A 35 5.33 -2.20 16.27
CA GLY A 35 5.38 -0.81 15.82
C GLY A 35 4.49 -0.56 14.59
N GLU A 36 4.09 0.69 14.38
CA GLU A 36 3.31 1.07 13.19
C GLU A 36 4.02 0.76 11.87
N ASN A 37 5.35 0.88 11.83
CA ASN A 37 6.16 0.54 10.65
C ASN A 37 6.04 -0.93 10.25
N VAL A 38 5.82 -1.84 11.22
CA VAL A 38 5.60 -3.26 10.94
C VAL A 38 4.28 -3.47 10.22
N LEU A 39 3.21 -2.82 10.69
CA LEU A 39 1.91 -2.87 10.00
C LEU A 39 2.00 -2.24 8.61
N PHE A 40 2.63 -1.07 8.51
CA PHE A 40 2.79 -0.38 7.24
C PHE A 40 3.57 -1.24 6.23
N HIS A 41 4.62 -1.92 6.66
CA HIS A 41 5.39 -2.84 5.84
C HIS A 41 4.54 -3.99 5.30
N HIS A 42 3.82 -4.67 6.18
CA HIS A 42 3.07 -5.88 5.81
C HIS A 42 1.73 -5.61 5.13
N PHE A 43 1.21 -4.38 5.15
CA PHE A 43 -0.01 -3.99 4.45
C PHE A 43 0.22 -3.11 3.22
N CYS A 44 1.08 -2.09 3.30
CA CYS A 44 1.16 -1.02 2.29
C CYS A 44 2.35 -1.20 1.34
N GLU A 45 3.52 -1.57 1.87
CA GLU A 45 4.77 -1.66 1.11
C GLU A 45 4.86 -2.91 0.22
N THR A 46 3.93 -3.85 0.39
CA THR A 46 3.79 -5.08 -0.40
C THR A 46 3.81 -4.83 -1.90
N THR A 47 3.24 -3.70 -2.35
CA THR A 47 3.18 -3.31 -3.77
C THR A 47 4.51 -2.87 -4.37
N LEU A 48 5.42 -2.34 -3.56
CA LEU A 48 6.74 -1.88 -4.00
C LEU A 48 7.81 -2.98 -3.86
N ARG A 49 7.60 -3.96 -2.96
CA ARG A 49 8.50 -5.10 -2.81
C ARG A 49 8.42 -6.00 -4.05
N GLY A 50 9.59 -6.39 -4.56
CA GLY A 50 9.67 -7.38 -5.62
C GLY A 50 9.32 -8.76 -5.07
N THR A 51 8.17 -9.29 -5.45
CA THR A 51 7.78 -10.68 -5.19
C THR A 51 7.96 -11.50 -6.46
N PHE A 52 8.30 -12.78 -6.32
CA PHE A 52 8.39 -13.70 -7.48
C PHE A 52 7.01 -14.15 -7.97
N ASP A 53 5.99 -13.98 -7.14
CA ASP A 53 4.59 -14.31 -7.37
C ASP A 53 3.70 -13.05 -7.36
N ASN A 54 2.49 -13.20 -7.92
CA ASN A 54 1.42 -12.22 -7.78
C ASN A 54 0.42 -12.78 -6.76
N PRO A 55 0.59 -12.48 -5.45
CA PRO A 55 -0.21 -13.12 -4.41
C PRO A 55 -1.68 -12.74 -4.53
N ASP A 56 -2.55 -13.68 -4.13
CA ASP A 56 -4.00 -13.48 -4.14
C ASP A 56 -4.47 -12.38 -3.18
N TYR A 57 -3.62 -12.02 -2.21
CA TYR A 57 -3.87 -10.97 -1.23
C TYR A 57 -2.76 -9.93 -1.21
N ARG A 58 -3.12 -8.71 -0.82
CA ARG A 58 -2.24 -7.53 -0.86
C ARG A 58 -1.53 -7.25 0.45
N ASN A 59 -1.74 -8.09 1.47
CA ASN A 59 -1.05 -8.02 2.75
C ASN A 59 -0.45 -9.38 3.13
N ASP A 60 0.70 -9.34 3.80
CA ASP A 60 1.48 -10.54 4.12
C ASP A 60 0.77 -11.45 5.12
N PHE A 61 -0.05 -10.89 6.02
CA PHE A 61 -0.77 -11.65 7.04
C PHE A 61 -1.78 -12.60 6.40
N ALA A 62 -2.53 -12.13 5.41
CA ALA A 62 -3.47 -12.93 4.63
C ALA A 62 -2.74 -13.99 3.79
N VAL A 63 -1.66 -13.61 3.10
CA VAL A 63 -0.84 -14.53 2.31
C VAL A 63 -0.30 -15.66 3.20
N TRP A 64 0.28 -15.32 4.36
CA TRP A 64 0.85 -16.30 5.25
C TRP A 64 -0.21 -17.24 5.84
N SER A 65 -1.34 -16.69 6.27
CA SER A 65 -2.45 -17.48 6.82
C SER A 65 -2.97 -18.51 5.82
N LYS A 66 -3.05 -18.15 4.52
CA LYS A 66 -3.45 -19.08 3.47
C LYS A 66 -2.38 -20.14 3.20
N LEU A 67 -1.14 -19.72 2.98
CA LEU A 67 -0.10 -20.60 2.45
C LEU A 67 0.48 -21.53 3.53
N TYR A 68 0.66 -21.03 4.75
CA TYR A 68 1.43 -21.74 5.77
C TYR A 68 0.59 -22.22 6.96
N LEU A 69 -0.55 -21.58 7.24
CA LEU A 69 -1.54 -22.13 8.20
C LEU A 69 -2.64 -22.95 7.52
N GLY A 70 -2.82 -22.81 6.20
CA GLY A 70 -3.93 -23.43 5.47
C GLY A 70 -5.31 -22.86 5.84
N ASP A 71 -5.36 -21.72 6.55
CA ASP A 71 -6.60 -21.12 7.02
C ASP A 71 -7.11 -20.08 6.02
N ARG A 72 -7.91 -20.57 5.06
CA ARG A 72 -8.48 -19.72 4.00
C ARG A 72 -9.48 -18.70 4.53
N VAL A 73 -10.19 -19.02 5.61
CA VAL A 73 -11.23 -18.14 6.17
C VAL A 73 -10.60 -16.87 6.71
N VAL A 74 -9.57 -16.99 7.54
CA VAL A 74 -8.88 -15.80 8.08
C VAL A 74 -8.09 -15.09 6.99
N ALA A 75 -7.52 -15.82 6.03
CA ALA A 75 -6.84 -15.20 4.91
C ALA A 75 -7.78 -14.32 4.07
N GLU A 76 -8.99 -14.77 3.78
CA GLU A 76 -10.00 -13.96 3.07
C GLU A 76 -10.42 -12.74 3.90
N ARG A 77 -10.72 -12.92 5.19
CA ARG A 77 -11.10 -11.81 6.08
C ARG A 77 -9.98 -10.77 6.27
N LEU A 78 -8.73 -11.20 6.35
CA LEU A 78 -7.58 -10.29 6.37
C LEU A 78 -7.34 -9.66 4.99
N GLY A 79 -7.60 -10.39 3.92
CA GLY A 79 -7.38 -9.97 2.53
C GLY A 79 -8.29 -8.83 2.08
N ILE A 80 -9.49 -8.70 2.67
CA ILE A 80 -10.42 -7.59 2.37
C ILE A 80 -10.08 -6.29 3.10
N LEU A 81 -9.15 -6.31 4.06
CA LEU A 81 -8.74 -5.11 4.78
C LEU A 81 -7.89 -4.22 3.86
N ASP A 82 -8.51 -3.15 3.37
CA ASP A 82 -7.83 -2.10 2.62
C ASP A 82 -7.18 -1.08 3.57
N PRO A 83 -5.83 -1.03 3.69
CA PRO A 83 -5.15 -0.09 4.58
C PRO A 83 -5.37 1.38 4.23
N TYR A 84 -5.81 1.71 3.02
CA TYR A 84 -6.11 3.08 2.59
C TYR A 84 -7.52 3.54 2.98
N SER A 85 -8.40 2.62 3.35
CA SER A 85 -9.75 2.92 3.84
C SER A 85 -9.79 3.22 5.35
N PHE A 86 -8.67 3.03 6.06
CA PHE A 86 -8.57 3.33 7.50
C PHE A 86 -7.93 4.70 7.78
N PRO A 87 -8.49 5.52 8.68
CA PRO A 87 -7.95 6.82 9.07
C PRO A 87 -6.53 6.76 9.66
N SER A 88 -6.17 5.65 10.31
CA SER A 88 -4.87 5.47 10.98
C SER A 88 -4.38 4.03 10.94
N LEU A 89 -3.09 3.81 11.22
CA LEU A 89 -2.57 2.46 11.43
C LEU A 89 -3.10 1.81 12.71
N GLY A 90 -3.47 2.61 13.71
CA GLY A 90 -4.14 2.13 14.92
C GLY A 90 -5.51 1.50 14.63
N GLU A 91 -6.32 2.13 13.78
CA GLU A 91 -7.62 1.56 13.37
C GLU A 91 -7.47 0.31 12.49
N LEU A 92 -6.51 0.32 11.56
CA LEU A 92 -6.17 -0.89 10.79
C LEU A 92 -5.73 -2.04 11.71
N ARG A 93 -4.95 -1.73 12.76
CA ARG A 93 -4.55 -2.72 13.77
C ARG A 93 -5.75 -3.30 14.49
N ALA A 94 -6.66 -2.45 14.96
CA ALA A 94 -7.87 -2.89 15.66
C ALA A 94 -8.70 -3.83 14.78
N ALA A 95 -8.99 -3.44 13.54
CA ALA A 95 -9.72 -4.29 12.59
C ALA A 95 -8.99 -5.61 12.30
N THR A 96 -7.66 -5.58 12.20
CA THR A 96 -6.85 -6.79 12.04
C THR A 96 -6.97 -7.72 13.25
N LEU A 97 -6.90 -7.16 14.47
CA LEU A 97 -7.05 -7.94 15.71
C LEU A 97 -8.46 -8.51 15.85
N ASP A 98 -9.50 -7.76 15.47
CA ASP A 98 -10.89 -8.24 15.52
C ASP A 98 -11.08 -9.46 14.62
N VAL A 99 -10.54 -9.43 13.39
CA VAL A 99 -10.56 -10.58 12.47
C VAL A 99 -9.85 -11.80 13.08
N LEU A 100 -8.71 -11.59 13.74
CA LEU A 100 -7.94 -12.67 14.36
C LEU A 100 -8.65 -13.23 15.60
N ASP A 101 -9.21 -12.36 16.44
CA ASP A 101 -9.91 -12.75 17.66
C ASP A 101 -11.21 -13.50 17.34
N GLU A 102 -11.98 -13.05 16.34
CA GLU A 102 -13.15 -13.77 15.84
C GLU A 102 -12.76 -15.17 15.35
N ARG A 103 -11.72 -15.27 14.53
CA ARG A 103 -11.25 -16.57 14.02
C ARG A 103 -10.78 -17.49 15.13
N LEU A 104 -10.06 -16.97 16.12
CA LEU A 104 -9.60 -17.74 17.28
C LEU A 104 -10.78 -18.25 18.14
N GLY A 105 -11.88 -17.49 18.21
CA GLY A 105 -13.10 -17.91 18.91
C GLY A 105 -13.89 -19.01 18.18
N GLU A 106 -13.84 -19.03 16.84
CA GLU A 106 -14.47 -20.07 16.02
C GLU A 106 -13.67 -21.39 16.01
N SER A 107 -12.36 -21.31 16.22
CA SER A 107 -11.48 -22.44 15.97
C SER A 107 -11.34 -23.38 17.18
N THR A 108 -11.71 -24.64 16.98
CA THR A 108 -11.50 -25.71 17.99
C THR A 108 -10.04 -26.14 18.09
N MET A 109 -9.25 -25.95 17.02
CA MET A 109 -7.83 -26.30 16.96
C MET A 109 -7.06 -25.23 16.19
N ILE A 110 -6.01 -24.68 16.80
CA ILE A 110 -5.18 -23.65 16.16
C ILE A 110 -4.10 -24.35 15.31
N PRO A 111 -4.08 -24.12 13.98
CA PRO A 111 -3.04 -24.68 13.12
C PRO A 111 -1.68 -24.04 13.41
N TRP A 112 -0.63 -24.80 13.14
CA TRP A 112 0.77 -24.39 13.28
C TRP A 112 1.45 -24.42 11.93
N ALA A 113 2.23 -23.39 11.63
CA ALA A 113 3.19 -23.38 10.55
C ALA A 113 4.29 -24.41 10.82
N ARG A 114 4.88 -24.93 9.75
CA ARG A 114 6.02 -25.85 9.85
C ARG A 114 7.28 -25.06 10.25
N PRO A 115 8.28 -25.70 10.88
CA PRO A 115 9.57 -25.06 11.09
C PRO A 115 10.14 -24.55 9.76
N GLY A 116 10.52 -23.27 9.71
CA GLY A 116 10.98 -22.56 8.50
C GLY A 116 9.89 -21.77 7.76
N ASP A 117 8.61 -22.00 8.08
CA ASP A 117 7.47 -21.30 7.50
C ASP A 117 6.87 -20.27 8.47
N GLU A 118 7.63 -19.83 9.48
CA GLU A 118 7.15 -18.88 10.47
C GLU A 118 6.87 -17.50 9.85
N PHE A 119 5.94 -16.75 10.46
CA PHE A 119 5.76 -15.35 10.09
C PHE A 119 6.84 -14.50 10.75
N PHE A 120 7.69 -13.88 9.93
CA PHE A 120 8.69 -12.92 10.37
C PHE A 120 8.16 -11.49 10.26
N PHE A 121 8.16 -10.78 11.38
CA PHE A 121 7.76 -9.39 11.44
C PHE A 121 8.90 -8.48 10.99
N LEU A 122 8.70 -7.81 9.87
CA LEU A 122 9.63 -6.89 9.23
C LEU A 122 9.10 -5.48 9.29
N GLU A 123 10.00 -4.51 9.16
CA GLU A 123 9.67 -3.11 8.95
C GLU A 123 10.65 -2.49 7.94
N SER A 124 10.24 -1.43 7.25
CA SER A 124 11.14 -0.68 6.39
C SER A 124 11.32 0.76 6.85
N THR A 125 12.46 1.33 6.45
CA THR A 125 12.62 2.78 6.33
C THR A 125 12.56 3.14 4.85
N THR A 126 11.66 4.07 4.48
CA THR A 126 11.57 4.61 3.12
C THR A 126 12.65 5.67 2.91
N ILE A 127 13.55 5.42 1.97
CA ILE A 127 14.56 6.38 1.53
C ILE A 127 14.02 7.11 0.32
N VAL A 128 13.84 8.42 0.44
CA VAL A 128 13.30 9.30 -0.61
C VAL A 128 14.42 10.12 -1.23
N PHE A 129 14.45 10.19 -2.55
CA PHE A 129 15.45 10.96 -3.29
C PHE A 129 14.82 11.75 -4.44
N ASP A 130 15.50 12.81 -4.87
CA ASP A 130 15.09 13.62 -6.02
C ASP A 130 15.34 12.84 -7.32
N ALA A 131 14.32 12.67 -8.15
CA ALA A 131 14.44 12.01 -9.45
C ALA A 131 15.00 12.95 -10.54
N GLY A 132 15.25 14.23 -10.21
CA GLY A 132 15.78 15.24 -11.13
C GLY A 132 14.76 15.75 -12.14
N ILE A 133 13.48 15.39 -12.00
CA ILE A 133 12.41 15.75 -12.94
C ILE A 133 11.49 16.79 -12.29
N ARG A 134 11.27 17.90 -13.01
CA ARG A 134 10.38 18.99 -12.60
C ARG A 134 9.49 19.43 -13.75
N PHE A 135 8.23 19.73 -13.46
CA PHE A 135 7.31 20.29 -14.45
C PHE A 135 6.24 21.17 -13.81
N THR A 136 5.77 22.17 -14.56
CA THR A 136 4.77 23.16 -14.08
C THR A 136 3.41 23.01 -14.76
N GLN A 137 3.32 22.22 -15.83
CA GLN A 137 2.11 22.12 -16.66
C GLN A 137 1.35 20.83 -16.38
N PRO A 138 0.11 20.89 -15.85
CA PRO A 138 -0.75 19.72 -15.63
C PRO A 138 -0.91 18.82 -16.86
N SER A 139 -0.96 19.42 -18.05
CA SER A 139 -1.07 18.70 -19.33
C SER A 139 0.12 17.81 -19.67
N ARG A 140 1.25 17.93 -18.96
CA ARG A 140 2.43 17.07 -19.08
C ARG A 140 2.45 15.91 -18.09
N LEU A 141 1.59 15.93 -17.06
CA LEU A 141 1.60 14.95 -15.97
C LEU A 141 1.53 13.51 -16.50
N ALA A 142 0.62 13.23 -17.43
CA ALA A 142 0.48 11.90 -18.04
C ALA A 142 1.77 11.41 -18.72
N ALA A 143 2.50 12.30 -19.39
CA ALA A 143 3.74 11.96 -20.08
C ALA A 143 4.89 11.68 -19.10
N PHE A 144 4.91 12.37 -17.96
CA PHE A 144 5.90 12.15 -16.90
C PHE A 144 5.59 10.88 -16.09
N ILE A 145 4.34 10.66 -15.69
CA ILE A 145 3.94 9.43 -14.97
C ILE A 145 4.32 8.18 -15.77
N ARG A 146 4.09 8.16 -17.09
CA ARG A 146 4.49 7.03 -17.95
C ARG A 146 5.99 6.72 -17.93
N LYS A 147 6.84 7.66 -17.55
CA LYS A 147 8.31 7.51 -17.45
C LYS A 147 8.80 7.33 -16.01
N MET A 148 7.94 7.48 -15.01
CA MET A 148 8.30 7.30 -13.61
C MET A 148 8.67 5.85 -13.32
N THR A 149 9.60 5.65 -12.39
CA THR A 149 9.89 4.34 -11.82
C THR A 149 8.70 3.84 -10.99
N ASN A 150 8.72 2.57 -10.60
CA ASN A 150 7.71 2.04 -9.69
C ASN A 150 7.78 2.74 -8.32
N GLY A 151 8.98 3.07 -7.83
CA GLY A 151 9.17 3.79 -6.58
C GLY A 151 8.55 5.19 -6.62
N SER A 152 8.74 5.95 -7.70
CA SER A 152 8.08 7.26 -7.88
C SER A 152 6.55 7.16 -7.88
N VAL A 153 5.98 6.16 -8.57
CA VAL A 153 4.53 5.97 -8.60
C VAL A 153 4.01 5.56 -7.23
N TYR A 154 4.69 4.64 -6.56
CA TYR A 154 4.36 4.24 -5.19
C TYR A 154 4.38 5.46 -4.25
N TYR A 155 5.47 6.22 -4.26
CA TYR A 155 5.69 7.35 -3.36
C TYR A 155 4.64 8.46 -3.55
N HIS A 156 4.39 8.85 -4.80
CA HIS A 156 3.50 9.97 -5.09
C HIS A 156 2.02 9.61 -5.12
N PHE A 157 1.67 8.37 -5.43
CA PHE A 157 0.27 7.98 -5.60
C PHE A 157 -0.28 7.11 -4.48
N LEU A 158 0.47 6.13 -4.00
CA LEU A 158 0.00 5.19 -2.98
C LEU A 158 0.40 5.65 -1.58
N GLU A 159 1.70 5.75 -1.29
CA GLU A 159 2.21 6.14 0.02
C GLU A 159 1.69 7.51 0.45
N ALA A 160 1.64 8.46 -0.48
CA ALA A 160 1.06 9.79 -0.28
C ALA A 160 -0.32 9.80 0.36
N ARG A 161 -1.19 8.83 0.05
CA ARG A 161 -2.55 8.75 0.60
C ARG A 161 -2.56 8.46 2.10
N ARG A 162 -1.47 7.93 2.65
CA ARG A 162 -1.31 7.66 4.08
C ARG A 162 -0.60 8.80 4.81
N ARG A 163 -0.10 9.81 4.08
CA ARG A 163 0.58 10.96 4.69
C ARG A 163 -0.45 12.03 5.14
N PRO A 164 -0.45 12.41 6.43
CA PRO A 164 -1.23 13.55 6.89
C PRO A 164 -0.64 14.86 6.33
N PRO A 165 -1.43 15.95 6.24
CA PRO A 165 -2.84 16.05 6.61
C PRO A 165 -3.81 15.73 5.45
N LEU A 166 -3.31 15.59 4.23
CA LEU A 166 -4.15 15.63 3.02
C LEU A 166 -4.83 14.31 2.70
N GLY A 167 -4.23 13.16 3.03
CA GLY A 167 -4.83 11.84 2.78
C GLY A 167 -5.12 11.56 1.29
N VAL A 168 -4.49 12.29 0.38
CA VAL A 168 -4.62 12.16 -1.07
C VAL A 168 -3.25 12.00 -1.72
N ASP A 169 -3.22 11.59 -2.98
CA ASP A 169 -1.98 11.52 -3.75
C ASP A 169 -1.39 12.91 -4.02
N ASP A 170 -0.08 12.95 -4.20
CA ASP A 170 0.66 14.20 -4.43
C ASP A 170 0.26 14.87 -5.75
N PHE A 171 -0.15 14.09 -6.76
CA PHE A 171 -0.58 14.69 -8.03
C PHE A 171 -1.87 15.48 -7.84
N THR A 172 -2.87 14.89 -7.18
CA THR A 172 -4.11 15.56 -6.82
C THR A 172 -3.85 16.76 -5.91
N ALA A 173 -2.99 16.60 -4.89
CA ALA A 173 -2.63 17.71 -4.00
C ALA A 173 -2.01 18.89 -4.77
N TRP A 174 -1.12 18.62 -5.71
CA TRP A 174 -0.50 19.63 -6.57
C TRP A 174 -1.50 20.29 -7.53
N LEU A 175 -2.41 19.51 -8.13
CA LEU A 175 -3.42 20.04 -9.04
C LEU A 175 -4.45 20.94 -8.35
N LYS A 176 -4.70 20.71 -7.05
CA LYS A 176 -5.59 21.54 -6.21
C LYS A 176 -5.08 22.96 -5.96
N GLU A 177 -3.82 23.29 -6.32
CA GLU A 177 -3.36 24.68 -6.35
C GLU A 177 -4.21 25.57 -7.29
N ASP A 178 -4.80 24.98 -8.34
CA ASP A 178 -5.77 25.61 -9.25
C ASP A 178 -6.87 24.60 -9.61
N GLU A 179 -7.74 24.33 -8.63
CA GLU A 179 -8.75 23.28 -8.71
C GLU A 179 -9.72 23.45 -9.88
N GLU A 180 -10.19 24.68 -10.13
CA GLU A 180 -11.12 24.95 -11.25
C GLU A 180 -10.48 24.64 -12.60
N ALA A 181 -9.24 25.07 -12.83
CA ALA A 181 -8.55 24.81 -14.09
C ALA A 181 -8.17 23.33 -14.26
N ASN A 182 -7.97 22.60 -13.16
CA ASN A 182 -7.47 21.23 -13.16
C ASN A 182 -8.53 20.17 -12.84
N ARG A 183 -9.80 20.56 -12.66
CA ARG A 183 -10.92 19.67 -12.31
C ARG A 183 -10.98 18.38 -13.16
N PRO A 184 -10.82 18.41 -14.50
CA PRO A 184 -10.83 17.18 -15.30
C PRO A 184 -9.72 16.18 -14.92
N TYR A 185 -8.51 16.67 -14.61
CA TYR A 185 -7.40 15.82 -14.19
C TYR A 185 -7.62 15.25 -12.79
N ILE A 186 -8.15 16.06 -11.86
CA ILE A 186 -8.46 15.63 -10.49
C ILE A 186 -9.52 14.52 -10.52
N GLN A 187 -10.59 14.69 -11.29
CA GLN A 187 -11.65 13.69 -11.44
C GLN A 187 -11.13 12.40 -12.08
N ALA A 188 -10.25 12.52 -13.08
CA ALA A 188 -9.63 11.37 -13.72
C ALA A 188 -8.71 10.57 -12.78
N LEU A 189 -7.96 11.25 -11.89
CA LEU A 189 -7.17 10.56 -10.88
C LEU A 189 -8.05 9.86 -9.84
N ALA A 190 -9.16 10.50 -9.44
CA ALA A 190 -10.12 9.95 -8.49
C ALA A 190 -10.88 8.72 -9.03
N SER A 191 -10.98 8.53 -10.35
CA SER A 191 -11.67 7.37 -10.94
C SER A 191 -10.82 6.10 -10.99
N VAL A 192 -9.53 6.16 -10.63
CA VAL A 192 -8.63 5.00 -10.68
C VAL A 192 -8.82 4.13 -9.45
N ASP A 193 -9.33 2.90 -9.65
CA ASP A 193 -9.28 1.84 -8.62
C ASP A 193 -7.87 1.27 -8.55
N PHE A 194 -7.10 1.71 -7.56
CA PHE A 194 -5.68 1.38 -7.47
C PHE A 194 -5.37 0.14 -6.64
N TYR A 195 -6.30 -0.31 -5.79
CA TYR A 195 -5.97 -1.24 -4.70
C TYR A 195 -5.45 -2.58 -5.24
N PHE A 196 -6.01 -3.05 -6.35
CA PHE A 196 -5.66 -4.34 -6.96
C PHE A 196 -4.65 -4.23 -8.12
N HIS A 197 -4.08 -3.04 -8.40
CA HIS A 197 -3.12 -2.87 -9.49
C HIS A 197 -1.66 -3.08 -9.07
N THR A 198 -0.89 -3.82 -9.85
CA THR A 198 0.58 -3.76 -9.74
C THR A 198 1.06 -2.34 -10.07
N LEU A 199 2.21 -1.91 -9.54
CA LEU A 199 2.74 -0.57 -9.83
C LEU A 199 2.92 -0.28 -11.34
N PRO A 200 3.40 -1.22 -12.18
CA PRO A 200 3.43 -1.02 -13.62
C PRO A 200 2.04 -0.81 -14.24
N HIS A 201 1.02 -1.57 -13.80
CA HIS A 201 -0.35 -1.40 -14.27
C HIS A 201 -0.90 -0.04 -13.83
N LEU A 202 -0.76 0.29 -12.54
CA LEU A 202 -1.20 1.56 -11.98
C LEU A 202 -0.56 2.76 -12.72
N ARG A 203 0.75 2.69 -13.02
CA ARG A 203 1.44 3.71 -13.82
C ARG A 203 0.82 3.87 -15.21
N HIS A 204 0.49 2.76 -15.87
CA HIS A 204 -0.16 2.79 -17.18
C HIS A 204 -1.55 3.42 -17.09
N GLU A 205 -2.34 3.00 -16.12
CA GLU A 205 -3.71 3.44 -15.92
C GLU A 205 -3.80 4.94 -15.59
N LEU A 206 -2.95 5.43 -14.68
CA LEU A 206 -2.82 6.86 -14.39
C LEU A 206 -2.45 7.66 -15.65
N GLY A 207 -1.51 7.14 -16.45
CA GLY A 207 -1.15 7.76 -17.73
C GLY A 207 -2.32 7.80 -18.72
N ARG A 208 -3.15 6.76 -18.75
CA ARG A 208 -4.33 6.63 -19.62
C ARG A 208 -5.40 7.66 -19.25
N VAL A 209 -5.90 7.63 -18.01
CA VAL A 209 -7.00 8.51 -17.55
C VAL A 209 -6.65 10.00 -17.67
N LEU A 210 -5.38 10.36 -17.39
CA LEU A 210 -4.92 11.74 -17.54
C LEU A 210 -4.77 12.19 -19.00
N THR A 211 -4.49 11.25 -19.92
CA THR A 211 -4.43 11.56 -21.35
C THR A 211 -5.83 11.80 -21.90
N GLU A 212 -6.81 11.00 -21.48
CA GLU A 212 -8.22 11.16 -21.85
C GLU A 212 -8.78 12.48 -21.33
N ALA A 213 -8.52 12.82 -20.07
CA ALA A 213 -8.93 14.10 -19.47
C ALA A 213 -8.38 15.33 -20.20
N LYS A 214 -7.19 15.21 -20.81
CA LYS A 214 -6.61 16.28 -21.63
C LYS A 214 -7.37 16.51 -22.94
N VAL A 215 -7.93 15.47 -23.54
CA VAL A 215 -8.66 15.55 -24.82
C VAL A 215 -10.05 16.17 -24.62
N SER A 216 -10.60 16.07 -23.41
CA SER A 216 -11.91 16.64 -23.05
C SER A 216 -11.88 18.13 -22.65
N LYS A 217 -10.71 18.78 -22.64
CA LYS A 217 -10.51 20.19 -22.28
C LYS A 217 -10.19 21.02 -23.52
#